data_AF-A0A842QU98-F1
#
_entry.id   AF-A0A842QU98-F1
#
_cell.length_a   1.000
_cell.length_b   1.000
_cell.length_c   1.000
_cell.angle_alpha   90.00
_cell.angle_beta   90.00
_cell.angle_gamma   90.00
#
_symmetry.space_group_name_H-M   'P 1'
#
loop_
_entity.id
_entity.type
_entity.pdbx_description
1 polymer ?
#
loop_
_entity_poly.entity_id
_entity_poly.type
_entity_poly.pdbx_seq_one_letter_code
_entity_poly.pdbx_strand_id
1 'polypeptide(L)'
;PYPMDFDPDDFYAPPFEVSRWLHDGEVVDLGGRRLEVVYTPGHSSDHICLLDRDAEYLYTGDIYYTGGVTSYLPGGNHDDFVESCKRLVDLMPEYEYLMPAHNEPLVEKTQMREMYEAAKGIKEDTVKDYTTRRSVATNYDIKIRKYSFNRFSLSVRDTYFK
;
A
#
# COMPACT_ATOMS: atom_id res chain seq x y z
N PRO A 1 9.94 26.33 -10.94
CA PRO A 1 11.37 26.37 -11.32
C PRO A 1 12.17 25.69 -10.22
N TYR A 2 13.27 25.02 -10.56
CA TYR A 2 14.15 24.46 -9.54
C TYR A 2 14.85 25.57 -8.74
N PRO A 3 15.33 25.29 -7.51
CA PRO A 3 16.27 26.17 -6.80
C PRO A 3 17.45 26.57 -7.72
N MET A 4 17.99 27.78 -7.53
CA MET A 4 19.04 28.34 -8.41
C MET A 4 20.33 27.51 -8.46
N ASP A 5 20.55 26.68 -7.46
CA ASP A 5 21.69 25.81 -7.23
C ASP A 5 21.40 24.32 -7.47
N PHE A 6 20.18 23.98 -7.93
CA PHE A 6 19.81 22.61 -8.25
C PHE A 6 20.03 22.33 -9.74
N ASP A 7 20.98 21.44 -10.03
CA ASP A 7 21.13 20.84 -11.35
C ASP A 7 20.46 19.45 -11.36
N PRO A 8 19.37 19.24 -12.13
CA PRO A 8 18.70 17.95 -12.22
C PRO A 8 19.58 16.85 -12.83
N ASP A 9 20.59 17.21 -13.63
CA ASP A 9 21.50 16.22 -14.25
C ASP A 9 22.54 15.68 -13.25
N ASP A 10 22.82 16.43 -12.17
CA ASP A 10 23.70 16.03 -11.07
C ASP A 10 22.94 15.40 -9.88
N PHE A 11 21.61 15.31 -9.96
CA PHE A 11 20.82 14.69 -8.90
C PHE A 11 21.03 13.17 -8.87
N TYR A 12 21.55 12.68 -7.75
CA TYR A 12 21.61 11.25 -7.45
C TYR A 12 21.19 10.99 -6.00
N ALA A 13 20.45 9.91 -5.78
CA ALA A 13 20.25 9.38 -4.43
C ALA A 13 21.49 8.55 -4.05
N PRO A 14 22.24 8.91 -2.99
CA PRO A 14 23.40 8.13 -2.59
C PRO A 14 22.96 6.71 -2.16
N PRO A 15 23.79 5.69 -2.41
CA PRO A 15 23.52 4.37 -1.88
C PRO A 15 23.53 4.42 -0.34
N PHE A 16 22.74 3.54 0.27
CA PHE A 16 22.70 3.36 1.71
C PHE A 16 22.95 1.90 2.06
N GLU A 17 23.50 1.66 3.24
CA GLU A 17 23.59 0.32 3.81
C GLU A 17 22.40 0.08 4.72
N VAL A 18 21.76 -1.08 4.58
CA VAL A 18 20.68 -1.49 5.47
C VAL A 18 21.27 -1.75 6.84
N SER A 19 20.90 -0.91 7.81
CA SER A 19 21.39 -1.03 9.20
C SER A 19 20.70 -2.16 9.96
N ARG A 20 19.44 -2.46 9.63
CA ARG A 20 18.62 -3.49 10.27
C ARG A 20 17.46 -3.89 9.37
N TRP A 21 17.15 -5.18 9.35
CA TRP A 21 15.92 -5.72 8.80
C TRP A 21 14.85 -5.80 9.87
N LEU A 22 13.61 -5.52 9.50
CA LEU A 22 12.44 -5.69 10.37
C LEU A 22 11.71 -6.98 9.98
N HIS A 23 11.19 -7.68 10.98
CA HIS A 23 10.43 -8.91 10.79
C HIS A 23 8.98 -8.77 11.25
N ASP A 24 8.12 -9.65 10.74
CA ASP A 24 6.72 -9.70 11.15
C ASP A 24 6.57 -9.93 12.66
N GLY A 25 5.68 -9.16 13.31
CA GLY A 25 5.45 -9.19 14.76
C GLY A 25 6.54 -8.53 15.60
N GLU A 26 7.62 -8.03 14.99
CA GLU A 26 8.67 -7.31 15.69
C GLU A 26 8.14 -5.97 16.22
N VAL A 27 8.59 -5.57 17.41
CA VAL A 27 8.23 -4.28 18.00
C VAL A 27 9.39 -3.29 17.85
N VAL A 28 9.10 -2.16 17.21
CA VAL A 28 9.97 -0.99 17.18
C VAL A 28 9.62 -0.10 18.37
N ASP A 29 10.54 0.01 19.32
CA ASP A 29 10.42 0.92 20.47
C ASP A 29 11.07 2.27 20.14
N LEU A 30 10.25 3.32 20.16
CA LEU A 30 10.63 4.70 19.88
C LEU A 30 10.91 5.51 21.16
N GLY A 31 11.19 4.84 22.29
CA GLY A 31 11.47 5.48 23.57
C GLY A 31 10.20 5.85 24.32
N GLY A 32 9.23 4.93 24.37
CA GLY A 32 7.93 5.14 25.03
C GLY A 32 6.72 5.04 24.10
N ARG A 33 6.94 4.73 22.82
CA ARG A 33 5.91 4.36 21.86
C ARG A 33 6.32 3.08 21.15
N ARG A 34 5.46 2.07 21.19
CA ARG A 34 5.74 0.73 20.66
C ARG A 34 4.92 0.50 19.41
N LEU A 35 5.61 0.26 18.29
CA LEU A 35 4.97 -0.02 17.01
C LEU A 35 5.25 -1.47 16.61
N GLU A 36 4.21 -2.28 16.44
CA GLU A 36 4.35 -3.65 15.95
C GLU A 36 4.38 -3.65 14.42
N VAL A 37 5.37 -4.33 13.87
CA VAL A 37 5.51 -4.57 12.43
C VAL A 37 4.49 -5.61 11.99
N VAL A 38 3.66 -5.25 11.02
CA VAL A 38 2.72 -6.17 10.37
C VAL A 38 3.16 -6.31 8.92
N TYR A 39 3.77 -7.44 8.57
CA TYR A 39 4.18 -7.71 7.19
C TYR A 39 2.96 -7.84 6.27
N THR A 40 2.93 -7.00 5.23
CA THR A 40 1.78 -6.86 4.33
C THR A 40 2.21 -6.73 2.86
N PRO A 41 2.82 -7.79 2.28
CA PRO A 41 3.28 -7.76 0.90
C PRO A 41 2.13 -7.56 -0.10
N GLY A 42 2.47 -7.08 -1.29
CA GLY A 42 1.57 -7.02 -2.44
C GLY A 42 1.55 -5.66 -3.14
N HIS A 43 1.70 -4.57 -2.41
CA HIS A 43 2.06 -3.28 -3.02
C HIS A 43 3.51 -3.32 -3.50
N SER A 44 4.41 -3.70 -2.59
CA SER A 44 5.76 -4.18 -2.84
C SER A 44 5.96 -5.51 -2.12
N SER A 45 7.04 -6.21 -2.44
CA SER A 45 7.35 -7.52 -1.85
C SER A 45 7.84 -7.44 -0.40
N ASP A 46 8.20 -6.26 0.05
CA ASP A 46 8.77 -5.94 1.37
C ASP A 46 7.89 -4.97 2.17
N HIS A 47 6.66 -4.73 1.73
CA HIS A 47 5.75 -3.79 2.37
C HIS A 47 5.35 -4.25 3.78
N ILE A 48 5.30 -3.29 4.71
CA ILE A 48 4.84 -3.47 6.09
C ILE A 48 3.83 -2.38 6.45
N CYS A 49 2.93 -2.69 7.39
CA CYS A 49 2.21 -1.71 8.18
C CYS A 49 2.82 -1.63 9.58
N LEU A 50 2.57 -0.54 10.30
CA LEU A 50 2.93 -0.41 11.72
C LEU A 50 1.68 -0.24 12.55
N LEU A 51 1.48 -1.14 13.51
CA LEU A 51 0.34 -1.14 14.41
C LEU A 51 0.73 -0.52 15.75
N ASP A 52 0.00 0.51 16.15
CA ASP A 52 0.08 1.15 17.45
C ASP A 52 -1.20 0.87 18.23
N ARG A 53 -1.13 -0.09 19.16
CA ARG A 53 -2.28 -0.45 19.99
C ARG A 53 -2.58 0.56 21.09
N ASP A 54 -1.58 1.30 21.55
CA ASP A 54 -1.76 2.28 22.62
C ASP A 54 -2.52 3.51 22.09
N ALA A 55 -2.26 3.88 20.83
CA ALA A 55 -2.94 4.98 20.16
C ALA A 55 -4.11 4.54 19.25
N GLU A 56 -4.36 3.22 19.14
CA GLU A 56 -5.38 2.62 18.27
C GLU A 56 -5.22 3.04 16.78
N TYR A 57 -3.98 3.10 16.29
CA TYR A 57 -3.67 3.48 14.92
C TYR A 57 -2.99 2.37 14.13
N LEU A 58 -3.39 2.22 12.86
CA LEU A 58 -2.68 1.42 11.87
C LEU A 58 -2.06 2.34 10.82
N TYR A 59 -0.73 2.45 10.81
CA TYR A 59 0.01 3.11 9.74
C TYR A 59 0.06 2.18 8.53
N THR A 60 -0.72 2.49 7.50
CA THR A 60 -1.00 1.55 6.39
C THR A 60 0.03 1.59 5.27
N GLY A 61 0.92 2.59 5.24
CA GLY A 61 1.78 2.81 4.09
C GLY A 61 0.94 2.96 2.81
N ASP A 62 1.26 2.16 1.80
CA ASP A 62 0.64 2.21 0.46
C ASP A 62 -0.38 1.09 0.22
N ILE A 63 -0.67 0.25 1.23
CA ILE A 63 -1.73 -0.77 1.09
C ILE A 63 -3.13 -0.15 1.09
N TYR A 64 -3.30 0.99 1.75
CA TYR A 64 -4.52 1.79 1.70
C TYR A 64 -4.19 3.28 1.82
N TYR A 65 -4.83 4.08 0.95
CA TYR A 65 -5.01 5.52 1.05
C TYR A 65 -6.17 5.94 0.13
N THR A 66 -6.77 7.10 0.37
CA THR A 66 -7.77 7.64 -0.56
C THR A 66 -7.08 8.06 -1.86
N GLY A 67 -7.63 7.72 -3.03
CA GLY A 67 -6.98 7.96 -4.32
C GLY A 67 -6.47 6.69 -5.01
N GLY A 68 -5.32 6.77 -5.70
CA GLY A 68 -4.88 5.72 -6.63
C GLY A 68 -3.91 4.71 -6.04
N VAL A 69 -4.40 3.59 -5.52
CA VAL A 69 -3.62 2.47 -4.96
C VAL A 69 -3.22 1.49 -6.07
N THR A 70 -2.06 0.84 -5.92
CA THR A 70 -1.52 -0.06 -6.94
C THR A 70 -0.91 -1.34 -6.35
N SER A 71 -1.06 -2.45 -7.07
CA SER A 71 -0.35 -3.73 -6.81
C SER A 71 0.38 -4.25 -8.05
N TYR A 72 0.51 -3.42 -9.11
CA TYR A 72 1.00 -3.85 -10.42
C TYR A 72 2.48 -3.56 -10.69
N LEU A 73 3.15 -2.75 -9.86
CA LEU A 73 4.54 -2.37 -10.06
C LEU A 73 5.48 -3.58 -9.89
N PRO A 74 6.76 -3.49 -10.29
CA PRO A 74 7.74 -4.52 -9.92
C PRO A 74 7.80 -4.71 -8.40
N GLY A 75 7.85 -5.96 -7.95
CA GLY A 75 7.72 -6.33 -6.53
C GLY A 75 6.26 -6.40 -6.04
N GLY A 76 5.31 -5.79 -6.75
CA GLY A 76 3.89 -5.91 -6.44
C GLY A 76 3.28 -7.25 -6.86
N ASN A 77 2.33 -7.73 -6.05
CA ASN A 77 1.56 -8.94 -6.30
C ASN A 77 0.13 -8.80 -5.77
N HIS A 78 -0.87 -8.95 -6.64
CA HIS A 78 -2.28 -8.82 -6.25
C HIS A 78 -2.76 -9.93 -5.31
N ASP A 79 -2.26 -11.16 -5.45
CA ASP A 79 -2.65 -12.25 -4.55
C ASP A 79 -2.17 -12.00 -3.12
N ASP A 80 -0.91 -11.60 -2.96
CA ASP A 80 -0.35 -11.22 -1.67
C ASP A 80 -1.07 -9.99 -1.11
N PHE A 81 -1.42 -9.02 -1.96
CA PHE A 81 -2.17 -7.83 -1.57
C PHE A 81 -3.53 -8.20 -0.96
N VAL A 82 -4.25 -9.16 -1.54
CA VAL A 82 -5.53 -9.65 -1.02
C VAL A 82 -5.35 -10.28 0.36
N GLU A 83 -4.36 -11.16 0.54
CA GLU A 83 -4.10 -11.81 1.83
C GLU A 83 -3.68 -10.80 2.90
N SER A 84 -2.86 -9.81 2.52
CA SER A 84 -2.47 -8.70 3.39
C SER A 84 -3.69 -7.87 3.80
N CYS A 85 -4.58 -7.52 2.87
CA CYS A 85 -5.82 -6.81 3.20
C CYS A 85 -6.71 -7.61 4.14
N LYS A 86 -6.82 -8.93 3.90
CA LYS A 86 -7.58 -9.83 4.78
C LYS A 86 -7.01 -9.82 6.20
N ARG A 87 -5.68 -9.94 6.33
CA ARG A 87 -4.98 -9.90 7.61
C ARG A 87 -5.26 -8.60 8.37
N LEU A 88 -5.24 -7.46 7.69
CA LEU A 88 -5.56 -6.17 8.31
C LEU A 88 -7.03 -6.09 8.75
N VAL A 89 -7.96 -6.66 7.98
CA VAL A 89 -9.37 -6.80 8.39
C VAL A 89 -9.51 -7.66 9.65
N ASP A 90 -8.76 -8.76 9.76
CA ASP A 90 -8.76 -9.62 10.95
C ASP A 90 -8.20 -8.88 12.19
N LEU A 91 -7.28 -7.93 12.00
CA LEU A 91 -6.68 -7.08 13.04
C LEU A 91 -7.51 -5.84 13.42
N MET A 92 -8.67 -5.59 12.79
CA MET A 92 -9.51 -4.42 13.09
C MET A 92 -9.93 -4.22 14.57
N PRO A 93 -9.98 -5.26 15.44
CA PRO A 93 -10.17 -5.03 16.87
C PRO A 93 -9.01 -4.31 17.57
N GLU A 94 -7.82 -4.27 16.95
CA GLU A 94 -6.58 -3.75 17.54
C GLU A 94 -6.29 -2.28 17.18
N TYR A 95 -7.12 -1.66 16.35
CA TYR A 95 -6.99 -0.26 15.93
C TYR A 95 -8.36 0.36 15.61
N GLU A 96 -8.44 1.68 15.67
CA GLU A 96 -9.63 2.46 15.36
C GLU A 96 -9.49 3.23 14.05
N TYR A 97 -8.30 3.77 13.77
CA TYR A 97 -8.06 4.60 12.60
C TYR A 97 -6.89 4.11 11.73
N LEU A 98 -7.01 4.35 10.44
CA LEU A 98 -5.93 4.18 9.46
C LEU A 98 -5.16 5.51 9.32
N MET A 99 -3.84 5.40 9.27
CA MET A 99 -2.91 6.51 9.08
C MET A 99 -2.12 6.27 7.77
N PRO A 100 -2.68 6.65 6.61
CA PRO A 100 -2.08 6.33 5.32
C PRO A 100 -0.89 7.23 4.96
N ALA A 101 -0.06 6.77 4.02
CA ALA A 101 1.09 7.54 3.54
C ALA A 101 0.70 8.73 2.64
N HIS A 102 -0.54 8.78 2.16
CA HIS A 102 -1.00 9.76 1.19
C HIS A 102 -2.38 10.34 1.50
N ASN A 103 -2.57 11.58 1.04
CA ASN A 103 -3.82 12.35 0.95
C ASN A 103 -4.49 12.74 2.27
N GLU A 104 -4.99 11.78 3.05
CA GLU A 104 -5.74 12.07 4.28
C GLU A 104 -4.98 11.54 5.49
N PRO A 105 -4.68 12.35 6.51
CA PRO A 105 -3.83 11.91 7.62
C PRO A 105 -4.50 10.88 8.54
N LEU A 106 -5.83 10.79 8.55
CA LEU A 106 -6.61 9.92 9.43
C LEU A 106 -7.88 9.47 8.70
N VAL A 107 -8.12 8.16 8.65
CA VAL A 107 -9.25 7.55 7.93
C VAL A 107 -9.92 6.48 8.78
N GLU A 108 -11.25 6.37 8.68
CA GLU A 108 -12.04 5.34 9.37
C GLU A 108 -11.61 3.91 8.98
N LYS A 109 -11.44 3.02 9.97
CA LYS A 109 -11.02 1.62 9.73
C LYS A 109 -11.95 0.82 8.82
N THR A 110 -13.21 1.23 8.69
CA THR A 110 -14.18 0.60 7.78
C THR A 110 -13.70 0.60 6.34
N GLN A 111 -12.87 1.57 5.95
CA GLN A 111 -12.27 1.63 4.64
C GLN A 111 -11.32 0.47 4.33
N MET A 112 -10.72 -0.15 5.35
CA MET A 112 -9.90 -1.35 5.15
C MET A 112 -10.75 -2.55 4.71
N ARG A 113 -12.01 -2.64 5.17
CA ARG A 113 -12.96 -3.65 4.66
C ARG A 113 -13.33 -3.38 3.21
N GLU A 114 -13.59 -2.13 2.85
CA GLU A 114 -13.87 -1.76 1.45
C GLU A 114 -12.69 -2.11 0.52
N MET A 115 -11.45 -1.86 0.96
CA MET A 115 -10.25 -2.25 0.21
C MET A 115 -10.11 -3.76 0.09
N TYR A 116 -10.35 -4.52 1.17
CA TYR A 116 -10.31 -5.97 1.12
C TYR A 116 -11.34 -6.55 0.13
N GLU A 117 -12.60 -6.11 0.21
CA GLU A 117 -13.66 -6.58 -0.68
C GLU A 117 -13.39 -6.19 -2.14
N ALA A 118 -12.86 -4.99 -2.37
CA ALA A 118 -12.41 -4.55 -3.69
C ALA A 118 -11.30 -5.47 -4.25
N ALA A 119 -10.23 -5.67 -3.48
CA ALA A 119 -9.09 -6.48 -3.90
C ALA A 119 -9.50 -7.95 -4.15
N LYS A 120 -10.29 -8.53 -3.25
CA LYS A 120 -10.85 -9.87 -3.38
C LYS A 120 -11.75 -9.99 -4.60
N GLY A 121 -12.68 -9.05 -4.79
CA GLY A 121 -13.60 -9.07 -5.93
C GLY A 121 -12.89 -8.92 -7.27
N ILE A 122 -11.77 -8.18 -7.30
CA ILE A 122 -10.89 -8.13 -8.46
C ILE A 122 -10.25 -9.50 -8.71
N LYS A 123 -9.67 -10.15 -7.67
CA LYS A 123 -9.05 -11.49 -7.79
C LYS A 123 -10.04 -12.57 -8.24
N GLU A 124 -11.26 -12.53 -7.72
CA GLU A 124 -12.34 -13.46 -8.04
C GLU A 124 -13.07 -13.10 -9.35
N ASP A 125 -12.64 -12.02 -10.02
CA ASP A 125 -13.22 -11.54 -11.27
C ASP A 125 -14.74 -11.25 -11.16
N THR A 126 -15.20 -10.79 -9.98
CA THR A 126 -16.59 -10.38 -9.73
C THR A 126 -16.81 -8.88 -9.98
N VAL A 127 -15.74 -8.08 -9.96
CA VAL A 127 -15.78 -6.66 -10.34
C VAL A 127 -15.45 -6.53 -11.82
N LYS A 128 -16.42 -6.07 -12.63
CA LYS A 128 -16.30 -5.98 -14.10
C LYS A 128 -16.09 -4.56 -14.63
N ASP A 129 -16.40 -3.54 -13.83
CA ASP A 129 -16.22 -2.16 -14.23
C ASP A 129 -14.78 -1.72 -14.00
N TYR A 130 -14.02 -1.61 -15.10
CA TYR A 130 -12.64 -1.14 -15.09
C TYR A 130 -12.28 -0.43 -16.38
N THR A 131 -11.25 0.41 -16.29
CA THR A 131 -10.59 0.98 -17.46
C THR A 131 -9.26 0.28 -17.70
N THR A 132 -8.87 0.13 -18.96
CA THR A 132 -7.54 -0.38 -19.32
C THR A 132 -6.65 0.76 -19.78
N ARG A 133 -5.40 0.79 -19.31
CA ARG A 133 -4.37 1.71 -19.82
C ARG A 133 -3.00 1.07 -19.72
N ARG A 134 -2.01 1.69 -20.36
CA ARG A 134 -0.59 1.42 -20.04
C ARG A 134 -0.18 2.33 -18.89
N SER A 135 0.58 1.77 -17.95
CA SER A 135 1.16 2.50 -16.84
C SER A 135 2.04 3.64 -17.36
N VAL A 136 1.91 4.81 -16.73
CA VAL A 136 2.80 5.96 -16.92
C VAL A 136 3.70 6.18 -15.70
N ALA A 137 3.67 5.26 -14.73
CA ALA A 137 4.56 5.29 -13.58
C ALA A 137 6.01 5.05 -14.05
N THR A 138 6.78 6.14 -14.07
CA THR A 138 8.24 6.28 -14.15
C THR A 138 9.00 5.07 -14.73
N ASN A 139 8.76 4.78 -16.01
CA ASN A 139 9.49 3.84 -16.88
C ASN A 139 8.93 2.41 -17.02
N TYR A 140 7.76 2.10 -16.46
CA TYR A 140 7.17 0.76 -16.59
C TYR A 140 6.06 0.70 -17.63
N ASP A 141 6.34 0.04 -18.77
CA ASP A 141 5.36 -0.21 -19.83
C ASP A 141 4.46 -1.43 -19.53
N ILE A 142 3.67 -1.32 -18.45
CA ILE A 142 2.81 -2.40 -17.95
C ILE A 142 1.35 -2.11 -18.34
N LYS A 143 0.67 -3.10 -18.94
CA LYS A 143 -0.77 -3.03 -19.18
C LYS A 143 -1.53 -3.29 -17.87
N ILE A 144 -2.42 -2.38 -17.50
CA ILE A 144 -3.13 -2.42 -16.22
C ILE A 144 -4.65 -2.32 -16.42
N ARG A 145 -5.38 -2.91 -15.48
CA ARG A 145 -6.80 -2.61 -15.22
C ARG A 145 -6.89 -1.70 -14.01
N LYS A 146 -7.62 -0.60 -14.13
CA LYS A 146 -7.92 0.32 -13.03
C LYS A 146 -9.41 0.22 -12.68
N TYR A 147 -9.67 -0.19 -11.45
CA TYR A 147 -10.99 -0.28 -10.84
C TYR A 147 -11.20 0.94 -9.95
N SER A 148 -12.36 1.59 -10.04
CA SER A 148 -12.66 2.78 -9.23
C SER A 148 -13.76 2.47 -8.23
N PHE A 149 -13.53 2.86 -6.98
CA PHE A 149 -14.45 2.73 -5.86
C PHE A 149 -14.72 4.14 -5.30
N ASN A 150 -15.55 4.24 -4.26
CA ASN A 150 -16.00 5.52 -3.72
C ASN A 150 -14.84 6.46 -3.34
N ARG A 151 -13.89 5.97 -2.53
CA ARG A 151 -12.79 6.79 -1.99
C ARG A 151 -11.42 6.48 -2.57
N PHE A 152 -11.29 5.40 -3.32
CA PHE A 152 -10.02 4.95 -3.87
C PHE A 152 -10.22 4.25 -5.22
N SER A 153 -9.11 3.96 -5.88
CA SER A 153 -9.05 3.10 -7.04
C SER A 153 -7.92 2.11 -6.85
N LEU A 154 -8.10 0.88 -7.33
CA LEU A 154 -7.07 -0.15 -7.31
C LEU A 154 -6.67 -0.49 -8.73
N SER A 155 -5.37 -0.37 -9.01
CA SER A 155 -4.80 -0.77 -10.31
C SER A 155 -4.02 -2.07 -10.16
N VAL A 156 -4.29 -3.02 -11.05
CA VAL A 156 -3.66 -4.36 -11.09
C VAL A 156 -3.14 -4.65 -12.50
N ARG A 157 -2.22 -5.61 -12.66
CA ARG A 157 -1.77 -6.03 -14.00
C ARG A 157 -2.92 -6.68 -14.77
N ASP A 158 -3.01 -6.42 -16.07
CA ASP A 158 -4.01 -7.06 -16.94
C ASP A 158 -3.74 -8.57 -17.15
N THR A 159 -2.60 -9.08 -16.71
CA THR A 159 -2.19 -10.47 -16.88
C THR A 159 -2.68 -11.44 -15.79
N TYR A 160 -3.32 -10.93 -14.72
CA TYR A 160 -3.81 -11.78 -13.63
C TYR A 160 -5.02 -12.65 -14.00
N PHE A 161 -5.63 -12.42 -15.17
CA PHE A 161 -6.82 -13.12 -15.64
C PHE A 161 -6.47 -13.94 -16.88
N LYS A 162 -6.24 -15.24 -16.69
CA LYS A 162 -6.17 -16.26 -17.75
C LYS A 162 -7.16 -17.37 -17.45
#